data_AF-A0A1Q7RJB4-F1
#
_entry.id   AF-A0A1Q7RJB4-F1
#
_cell.length_a   1.000
_cell.length_b   1.000
_cell.length_c   1.000
_cell.angle_alpha   90.00
_cell.angle_beta   90.00
_cell.angle_gamma   90.00
#
_symmetry.space_group_name_H-M   'P 1'
#
loop_
_entity.id
_entity.type
_entity.pdbx_description
1 polymer ?
#
loop_
_entity_poly.entity_id
_entity_poly.type
_entity_poly.pdbx_seq_one_letter_code
_entity_poly.pdbx_strand_id
1 'polypeptide(L)'
;MRAALLLLIAGATLAAGTGTAGAQTATTTQAVYRLSKDSDYQQGCFAPCMCPVMISSGVTGTFILTPAGFDGLFTTYAVTEVNWIVSLNGTDTFVTGSGTYKVGGEFALQQELALDLQVGDGAVQHFDSGLTGATAPFPDIDLTISVNKQTCFDTVFRVSASPVPPDQIRPYRLVAGSTFQRGCFGACACAAGPKLPIAGTFALVPLVSTPLWNNYAVINVRWRAFDSSTAGLSSSSIPVRGFGEYVYGGEFALEQRMNLMLSVDKSAPTHFDSGLAPGGGSFPRIDVRVSIVGAGCFDTIIDIHAEPRRMPIRRSTRTNGDS
;
A
#
# COMPACT_ATOMS: atom_id res chain seq x y z
N MET A 1 27.57 -48.66 -67.71
CA MET A 1 28.46 -48.30 -66.58
C MET A 1 28.49 -46.77 -66.48
N ARG A 2 28.21 -46.22 -65.28
CA ARG A 2 28.75 -44.99 -64.63
C ARG A 2 29.11 -43.78 -65.54
N ALA A 3 28.81 -42.52 -65.26
CA ALA A 3 28.17 -41.82 -64.15
C ALA A 3 28.05 -40.32 -64.54
N ALA A 4 27.03 -39.65 -63.98
CA ALA A 4 26.96 -38.25 -63.52
C ALA A 4 27.50 -37.09 -64.38
N LEU A 5 26.62 -36.10 -64.64
CA LEU A 5 26.97 -34.69 -64.58
C LEU A 5 25.79 -33.87 -64.03
N LEU A 6 26.00 -33.24 -62.86
CA LEU A 6 25.05 -32.41 -62.12
C LEU A 6 25.41 -30.92 -62.30
N LEU A 7 24.41 -30.17 -62.75
CA LEU A 7 23.95 -28.82 -62.37
C LEU A 7 24.88 -27.85 -61.60
N LEU A 8 24.95 -26.62 -62.12
CA LEU A 8 25.22 -25.38 -61.38
C LEU A 8 24.19 -24.32 -61.79
N ILE A 9 23.33 -23.87 -60.87
CA ILE A 9 22.52 -22.66 -61.00
C ILE A 9 22.76 -21.80 -59.75
N ALA A 10 23.24 -20.59 -59.99
CA ALA A 10 23.40 -19.53 -59.00
C ALA A 10 22.06 -18.81 -58.79
N GLY A 11 21.64 -18.62 -57.54
CA GLY A 11 20.47 -17.83 -57.16
C GLY A 11 20.84 -16.85 -56.05
N ALA A 12 20.72 -15.56 -56.34
CA ALA A 12 21.01 -14.45 -55.45
C ALA A 12 19.95 -14.32 -54.33
N THR A 13 20.39 -14.17 -53.08
CA THR A 13 19.53 -13.97 -51.91
C THR A 13 19.39 -12.48 -51.59
N LEU A 14 18.15 -11.98 -51.57
CA LEU A 14 17.80 -10.66 -51.04
C LEU A 14 17.83 -10.68 -49.50
N ALA A 15 18.64 -9.80 -48.90
CA ALA A 15 18.66 -9.57 -47.47
C ALA A 15 17.51 -8.64 -47.06
N ALA A 16 16.47 -9.20 -46.46
CA ALA A 16 15.44 -8.43 -45.76
C ALA A 16 15.97 -8.03 -44.37
N GLY A 17 16.21 -6.74 -44.18
CA GLY A 17 16.54 -6.17 -42.86
C GLY A 17 15.33 -6.26 -41.95
N THR A 18 15.35 -7.18 -41.00
CA THR A 18 14.41 -7.21 -39.88
C THR A 18 14.75 -6.07 -38.93
N GLY A 19 13.98 -4.99 -39.00
CA GLY A 19 13.95 -4.00 -37.94
C GLY A 19 13.54 -4.70 -36.65
N THR A 20 14.44 -4.72 -35.67
CA THR A 20 14.15 -5.16 -34.31
C THR A 20 13.16 -4.18 -33.69
N ALA A 21 11.87 -4.49 -33.82
CA ALA A 21 10.84 -3.88 -33.01
C ALA A 21 11.18 -4.19 -31.55
N GLY A 22 11.66 -3.19 -30.83
CA GLY A 22 11.86 -3.25 -29.39
C GLY A 22 10.50 -3.40 -28.72
N ALA A 23 10.01 -4.62 -28.60
CA ALA A 23 9.00 -4.98 -27.63
C ALA A 23 9.62 -4.69 -26.25
N GLN A 24 9.39 -3.48 -25.73
CA GLN A 24 9.70 -3.17 -24.35
C GLN A 24 8.89 -4.15 -23.52
N THR A 25 9.58 -5.11 -22.92
CA THR A 25 9.01 -6.02 -21.94
C THR A 25 8.43 -5.13 -20.84
N ALA A 26 7.11 -4.99 -20.81
CA ALA A 26 6.42 -4.31 -19.72
C ALA A 26 6.94 -4.93 -18.44
N THR A 27 7.72 -4.15 -17.69
CA THR A 27 8.35 -4.64 -16.48
C THR A 27 7.20 -4.97 -15.54
N THR A 28 7.05 -6.25 -15.21
CA THR A 28 6.01 -6.83 -14.34
C THR A 28 6.18 -6.40 -12.89
N THR A 29 6.53 -5.14 -12.65
CA THR A 29 6.87 -4.63 -11.33
C THR A 29 5.67 -3.88 -10.79
N GLN A 30 5.09 -4.48 -9.74
CA GLN A 30 4.15 -3.85 -8.83
C GLN A 30 4.69 -2.48 -8.36
N ALA A 31 3.87 -1.43 -8.41
CA ALA A 31 4.26 -0.08 -8.00
C ALA A 31 3.39 0.42 -6.84
N VAL A 32 4.02 1.01 -5.83
CA VAL A 32 3.30 1.70 -4.74
C VAL A 32 2.90 3.07 -5.24
N TYR A 33 1.62 3.42 -5.10
CA TYR A 33 1.09 4.75 -5.41
C TYR A 33 0.76 5.47 -4.10
N ARG A 34 1.00 6.78 -4.08
CA ARG A 34 0.70 7.65 -2.94
C ARG A 34 -0.27 8.74 -3.38
N LEU A 35 -1.29 8.98 -2.55
CA LEU A 35 -2.21 10.09 -2.71
C LEU A 35 -1.51 11.44 -2.49
N SER A 36 -1.78 12.39 -3.37
CA SER A 36 -1.35 13.77 -3.26
C SER A 36 -2.29 14.56 -2.34
N LYS A 37 -1.87 15.79 -1.99
CA LYS A 37 -2.70 16.74 -1.21
C LYS A 37 -4.01 17.13 -1.89
N ASP A 38 -4.14 16.87 -3.19
CA ASP A 38 -5.30 17.23 -3.99
C ASP A 38 -6.37 16.13 -3.99
N SER A 39 -6.09 14.99 -3.34
CA SER A 39 -7.07 13.94 -3.09
C SER A 39 -8.01 14.34 -1.95
N ASP A 40 -9.30 14.18 -2.19
CA ASP A 40 -10.33 14.53 -1.22
C ASP A 40 -11.46 13.49 -1.19
N TYR A 41 -12.21 13.56 -0.10
CA TYR A 41 -13.41 12.79 0.16
C TYR A 41 -14.55 13.78 0.33
N GLN A 42 -15.65 13.52 -0.37
CA GLN A 42 -16.86 14.29 -0.27
C GLN A 42 -18.04 13.36 -0.04
N GLN A 43 -18.90 13.72 0.91
CA GLN A 43 -20.18 13.06 1.10
C GLN A 43 -21.27 14.10 1.25
N GLY A 44 -22.31 13.96 0.45
CA GLY A 44 -23.44 14.87 0.47
C GLY A 44 -24.20 14.87 -0.83
N CYS A 45 -24.89 15.97 -1.10
CA CYS A 45 -25.72 16.09 -2.29
C CYS A 45 -24.97 16.74 -3.44
N PHE A 46 -25.07 16.10 -4.59
CA PHE A 46 -24.64 16.61 -5.87
C PHE A 46 -25.88 16.94 -6.72
N ALA A 47 -25.66 17.57 -7.87
CA ALA A 47 -26.74 17.88 -8.80
C ALA A 47 -27.55 16.60 -9.12
N PRO A 48 -28.89 16.67 -9.25
CA PRO A 48 -29.76 17.85 -9.18
C PRO A 48 -30.32 18.17 -7.78
N CYS A 49 -29.99 17.40 -6.73
CA CYS A 49 -30.66 17.52 -5.42
C CYS A 49 -30.25 18.77 -4.61
N MET A 50 -29.18 19.48 -4.99
CA MET A 50 -28.84 20.85 -4.55
C MET A 50 -28.85 21.12 -3.01
N CYS A 51 -28.61 20.10 -2.17
CA CYS A 51 -28.20 20.31 -0.77
C CYS A 51 -26.67 20.52 -0.68
N PRO A 52 -26.15 21.14 0.38
CA PRO A 52 -24.71 21.29 0.55
C PRO A 52 -24.00 19.93 0.65
N VAL A 53 -22.75 19.87 0.19
CA VAL A 53 -21.81 18.81 0.59
C VAL A 53 -21.64 18.90 2.11
N MET A 54 -21.94 17.80 2.81
CA MET A 54 -22.00 17.80 4.27
C MET A 54 -20.65 17.48 4.90
N ILE A 55 -19.84 16.68 4.21
CA ILE A 55 -18.51 16.29 4.65
C ILE A 55 -17.55 16.53 3.50
N SER A 56 -16.47 17.26 3.79
CA SER A 56 -15.32 17.41 2.90
C SER A 56 -14.06 17.26 3.75
N SER A 57 -13.21 16.30 3.40
CA SER A 57 -11.93 16.06 4.06
C SER A 57 -10.88 15.70 3.04
N GLY A 58 -9.64 16.10 3.28
CA GLY A 58 -8.50 15.55 2.56
C GLY A 58 -8.39 14.05 2.81
N VAL A 59 -7.85 13.34 1.82
CA VAL A 59 -7.57 11.90 1.91
C VAL A 59 -6.08 11.68 1.70
N THR A 60 -5.47 10.95 2.62
CA THR A 60 -4.06 10.57 2.54
C THR A 60 -3.94 9.06 2.50
N GLY A 61 -2.81 8.57 2.00
CA GLY A 61 -2.51 7.14 2.03
C GLY A 61 -1.90 6.62 0.75
N THR A 62 -1.96 5.30 0.59
CA THR A 62 -1.33 4.57 -0.50
C THR A 62 -2.22 3.46 -1.03
N PHE A 63 -1.90 2.99 -2.23
CA PHE A 63 -2.42 1.74 -2.78
C PHE A 63 -1.35 1.13 -3.67
N ILE A 64 -1.59 -0.08 -4.15
CA ILE A 64 -0.66 -0.78 -5.02
C ILE A 64 -1.27 -1.04 -6.39
N LEU A 65 -0.51 -0.70 -7.43
CA LEU A 65 -0.85 -0.97 -8.82
C LEU A 65 -0.01 -2.13 -9.35
N THR A 66 -0.66 -3.20 -9.81
CA THR A 66 0.00 -4.38 -10.39
C THR A 66 -0.48 -4.61 -11.81
N PRO A 67 0.39 -4.70 -12.83
CA PRO A 67 -0.03 -5.03 -14.19
C PRO A 67 -0.85 -6.33 -14.23
N ALA A 68 -2.04 -6.29 -14.84
CA ALA A 68 -2.98 -7.41 -14.91
C ALA A 68 -3.25 -7.89 -16.35
N GLY A 69 -2.98 -7.06 -17.35
CA GLY A 69 -3.07 -7.47 -18.76
C GLY A 69 -3.16 -6.30 -19.72
N PHE A 70 -3.19 -6.62 -21.02
CA PHE A 70 -3.45 -5.68 -22.10
C PHE A 70 -4.39 -6.36 -23.09
N ASP A 71 -5.48 -5.70 -23.46
CA ASP A 71 -6.53 -6.28 -24.33
C ASP A 71 -6.43 -5.81 -25.80
N GLY A 72 -5.40 -5.04 -26.15
CA GLY A 72 -5.25 -4.42 -27.47
C GLY A 72 -5.57 -2.92 -27.48
N LEU A 73 -6.36 -2.45 -26.50
CA LEU A 73 -6.79 -1.06 -26.40
C LEU A 73 -6.43 -0.44 -25.05
N PHE A 74 -6.60 -1.19 -23.97
CA PHE A 74 -6.37 -0.78 -22.60
C PHE A 74 -5.33 -1.66 -21.92
N THR A 75 -4.43 -1.01 -21.17
CA THR A 75 -3.61 -1.69 -20.17
C THR A 75 -4.38 -1.71 -18.86
N THR A 76 -4.62 -2.89 -18.33
CA THR A 76 -5.35 -3.13 -17.08
C THR A 76 -4.39 -3.44 -15.96
N TYR A 77 -4.66 -2.86 -14.81
CA TYR A 77 -3.94 -3.04 -13.57
C TYR A 77 -4.90 -3.47 -12.47
N ALA A 78 -4.45 -4.40 -11.62
CA ALA A 78 -5.08 -4.69 -10.36
C ALA A 78 -4.68 -3.62 -9.34
N VAL A 79 -5.67 -3.06 -8.65
CA VAL A 79 -5.50 -2.16 -7.52
C VAL A 79 -5.69 -2.97 -6.25
N THR A 80 -4.66 -3.05 -5.42
CA THR A 80 -4.69 -3.81 -4.16
C THR A 80 -4.16 -3.00 -3.01
N GLU A 81 -4.42 -3.48 -1.78
CA GLU A 81 -3.93 -2.88 -0.54
C GLU A 81 -4.24 -1.37 -0.47
N VAL A 82 -5.48 -0.99 -0.82
CA VAL A 82 -5.95 0.38 -0.60
C VAL A 82 -5.88 0.64 0.91
N ASN A 83 -5.05 1.60 1.28
CA ASN A 83 -4.80 2.04 2.64
C ASN A 83 -4.91 3.56 2.64
N TRP A 84 -6.14 4.06 2.67
CA TRP A 84 -6.39 5.49 2.76
C TRP A 84 -6.95 5.83 4.13
N ILE A 85 -6.76 7.09 4.53
CA ILE A 85 -7.28 7.64 5.76
C ILE A 85 -8.01 8.93 5.41
N VAL A 86 -9.21 9.07 5.97
CA VAL A 86 -10.03 10.26 5.89
C VAL A 86 -10.44 10.67 7.30
N SER A 87 -10.44 11.96 7.60
CA SER A 87 -10.92 12.46 8.89
C SER A 87 -12.43 12.72 8.81
N LEU A 88 -13.22 11.89 9.46
CA LEU A 88 -14.68 12.03 9.54
C LEU A 88 -15.05 12.50 10.94
N ASN A 89 -15.65 13.69 11.04
CA ASN A 89 -16.02 14.29 12.34
C ASN A 89 -14.87 14.35 13.35
N GLY A 90 -13.64 14.59 12.87
CA GLY A 90 -12.43 14.64 13.71
C GLY A 90 -11.86 13.26 14.08
N THR A 91 -12.40 12.17 13.53
CA THR A 91 -11.90 10.81 13.74
C THR A 91 -11.26 10.27 12.46
N ASP A 92 -10.01 9.81 12.56
CA ASP A 92 -9.34 9.12 11.46
C ASP A 92 -10.06 7.81 11.15
N THR A 93 -10.53 7.69 9.91
CA THR A 93 -11.29 6.54 9.42
C THR A 93 -10.52 5.90 8.28
N PHE A 94 -10.23 4.60 8.40
CA PHE A 94 -9.63 3.86 7.31
C PHE A 94 -10.60 3.66 6.15
N VAL A 95 -10.07 3.77 4.94
CA VAL A 95 -10.72 3.31 3.73
C VAL A 95 -9.86 2.21 3.15
N THR A 96 -10.42 1.00 3.08
CA THR A 96 -9.72 -0.20 2.61
C THR A 96 -10.45 -0.85 1.46
N GLY A 97 -9.76 -1.60 0.63
CA GLY A 97 -10.38 -2.24 -0.51
C GLY A 97 -9.41 -2.62 -1.63
N SER A 98 -10.01 -2.87 -2.79
CA SER A 98 -9.31 -3.28 -4.00
C SER A 98 -10.18 -3.05 -5.24
N GLY A 99 -9.59 -3.17 -6.42
CA GLY A 99 -10.35 -3.13 -7.66
C GLY A 99 -9.43 -3.12 -8.87
N THR A 100 -9.78 -2.32 -9.88
CA THR A 100 -9.07 -2.26 -11.15
C THR A 100 -8.87 -0.83 -11.61
N TYR A 101 -7.77 -0.63 -12.32
CA TYR A 101 -7.50 0.59 -13.07
C TYR A 101 -7.17 0.20 -14.49
N LYS A 102 -7.81 0.83 -15.48
CA LYS A 102 -7.45 0.65 -16.89
C LYS A 102 -7.16 2.00 -17.52
N VAL A 103 -6.16 2.03 -18.40
CA VAL A 103 -5.73 3.22 -19.13
C VAL A 103 -5.29 2.84 -20.54
N GLY A 104 -5.66 3.64 -21.53
CA GLY A 104 -5.40 3.36 -22.94
C GLY A 104 -6.41 4.04 -23.85
N GLY A 105 -6.62 3.50 -25.05
CA GLY A 105 -7.47 4.08 -26.07
C GLY A 105 -6.73 4.32 -27.38
N GLU A 106 -7.46 4.23 -28.49
CA GLU A 106 -6.89 4.28 -29.86
C GLU A 106 -6.73 5.72 -30.36
N PHE A 107 -7.73 6.56 -30.09
CA PHE A 107 -7.79 7.95 -30.58
C PHE A 107 -7.52 8.99 -29.49
N ALA A 108 -7.91 8.68 -28.26
CA ALA A 108 -7.74 9.54 -27.10
C ALA A 108 -7.37 8.67 -25.90
N LEU A 109 -6.47 9.18 -25.06
CA LEU A 109 -6.12 8.51 -23.81
C LEU A 109 -7.31 8.62 -22.85
N GLN A 110 -7.87 7.47 -22.51
CA GLN A 110 -8.95 7.29 -21.58
C GLN A 110 -8.49 6.45 -20.39
N GLN A 111 -9.18 6.63 -19.27
CA GLN A 111 -8.92 5.91 -18.03
C GLN A 111 -10.22 5.63 -17.27
N GLU A 112 -10.19 4.58 -16.45
CA GLU A 112 -11.27 4.21 -15.54
C GLU A 112 -10.66 3.56 -14.29
N LEU A 113 -11.13 4.00 -13.13
CA LEU A 113 -10.80 3.42 -11.83
C LEU A 113 -12.09 2.93 -11.19
N ALA A 114 -12.14 1.63 -10.91
CA ALA A 114 -13.26 0.97 -10.27
C ALA A 114 -12.76 0.25 -9.00
N LEU A 115 -13.28 0.62 -7.83
CA LEU A 115 -12.84 0.13 -6.53
C LEU A 115 -14.03 -0.30 -5.67
N ASP A 116 -13.89 -1.45 -5.02
CA ASP A 116 -14.77 -1.85 -3.93
C ASP A 116 -14.12 -1.43 -2.61
N LEU A 117 -14.68 -0.40 -1.98
CA LEU A 117 -14.11 0.25 -0.80
C LEU A 117 -15.02 0.09 0.42
N GLN A 118 -14.40 -0.22 1.56
CA GLN A 118 -15.00 -0.15 2.89
C GLN A 118 -14.51 1.12 3.59
N VAL A 119 -15.42 1.99 3.98
CA VAL A 119 -15.13 3.21 4.75
C VAL A 119 -15.47 2.95 6.22
N GLY A 120 -14.45 2.90 7.08
CA GLY A 120 -14.57 2.53 8.49
C GLY A 120 -15.19 1.14 8.64
N ASP A 121 -16.15 1.02 9.55
CA ASP A 121 -16.95 -0.21 9.75
C ASP A 121 -18.19 -0.29 8.85
N GLY A 122 -18.28 0.60 7.85
CA GLY A 122 -19.38 0.62 6.89
C GLY A 122 -19.42 -0.63 6.00
N ALA A 123 -20.49 -0.73 5.19
CA ALA A 123 -20.56 -1.74 4.14
C ALA A 123 -19.56 -1.42 3.02
N VAL A 124 -19.07 -2.47 2.35
CA VAL A 124 -18.30 -2.32 1.11
C VAL A 124 -19.22 -1.72 0.04
N GLN A 125 -18.76 -0.65 -0.61
CA GLN A 125 -19.46 0.04 -1.68
C GLN A 125 -18.59 0.07 -2.94
N HIS A 126 -19.23 0.01 -4.10
CA HIS A 126 -18.56 0.10 -5.38
C HIS A 126 -18.43 1.57 -5.80
N PHE A 127 -17.21 2.01 -6.09
CA PHE A 127 -16.88 3.33 -6.58
C PHE A 127 -16.33 3.21 -7.99
N ASP A 128 -16.89 3.98 -8.92
CA ASP A 128 -16.47 3.97 -10.32
C ASP A 128 -16.35 5.40 -10.85
N SER A 129 -15.30 5.67 -11.61
CA SER A 129 -15.17 6.92 -12.38
C SER A 129 -15.98 6.90 -13.67
N GLY A 130 -16.33 5.70 -14.14
CA GLY A 130 -16.62 5.44 -15.54
C GLY A 130 -15.39 5.68 -16.42
N LEU A 131 -15.56 5.43 -17.72
CA LEU A 131 -14.53 5.72 -18.71
C LEU A 131 -14.48 7.22 -19.00
N THR A 132 -13.37 7.84 -18.60
CA THR A 132 -13.15 9.30 -18.72
C THR A 132 -11.87 9.59 -19.49
N GLY A 133 -11.73 10.81 -20.00
CA GLY A 133 -10.46 11.25 -20.58
C GLY A 133 -9.37 11.36 -19.52
N ALA A 134 -8.14 11.00 -19.86
CA ALA A 134 -7.00 11.20 -18.97
C ALA A 134 -6.69 12.71 -18.83
N THR A 135 -6.73 13.20 -17.59
CA THR A 135 -6.43 14.60 -17.25
C THR A 135 -4.98 14.80 -16.82
N ALA A 136 -4.31 13.72 -16.40
CA ALA A 136 -2.90 13.66 -16.06
C ALA A 136 -2.17 12.66 -16.96
N PRO A 137 -0.88 12.88 -17.29
CA PRO A 137 -0.09 11.90 -18.03
C PRO A 137 0.23 10.70 -17.14
N PHE A 138 -0.02 9.48 -17.64
CA PHE A 138 0.42 8.26 -16.97
C PHE A 138 1.96 8.30 -16.78
N PRO A 139 2.49 7.93 -15.59
CA PRO A 139 1.87 7.12 -14.54
C PRO A 139 1.10 7.89 -13.47
N ASP A 140 0.89 9.20 -13.60
CA ASP A 140 0.03 9.92 -12.64
C ASP A 140 -1.45 9.61 -12.90
N ILE A 141 -2.23 9.54 -11.82
CA ILE A 141 -3.66 9.28 -11.83
C ILE A 141 -4.35 10.52 -11.24
N ASP A 142 -5.25 11.14 -11.99
CA ASP A 142 -6.15 12.18 -11.48
C ASP A 142 -7.54 11.93 -12.09
N LEU A 143 -8.51 11.56 -11.25
CA LEU A 143 -9.90 11.34 -11.63
C LEU A 143 -10.80 11.36 -10.39
N THR A 144 -12.11 11.29 -10.62
CA THR A 144 -13.11 11.18 -9.56
C THR A 144 -13.80 9.83 -9.65
N ILE A 145 -13.91 9.13 -8.51
CA ILE A 145 -14.73 7.91 -8.37
C ILE A 145 -15.90 8.21 -7.44
N SER A 146 -17.03 7.57 -7.69
CA SER A 146 -18.26 7.82 -6.91
C SER A 146 -19.15 6.59 -6.87
N VAL A 147 -20.04 6.50 -5.88
CA VAL A 147 -20.99 5.37 -5.78
C VAL A 147 -22.15 5.56 -6.77
N ASN A 148 -22.64 6.79 -6.93
CA ASN A 148 -23.85 7.12 -7.68
C ASN A 148 -23.61 8.16 -8.78
N LYS A 149 -22.42 8.20 -9.39
CA LYS A 149 -22.07 9.10 -10.51
C LYS A 149 -22.30 10.59 -10.17
N GLN A 150 -22.07 10.97 -8.93
CA GLN A 150 -22.32 12.31 -8.39
C GLN A 150 -23.77 12.76 -8.62
N THR A 151 -24.72 11.84 -8.44
CA THR A 151 -26.15 12.13 -8.59
C THR A 151 -26.82 12.16 -7.23
N CYS A 152 -27.39 13.30 -6.87
CA CYS A 152 -28.05 13.49 -5.58
C CYS A 152 -27.15 13.06 -4.41
N PHE A 153 -27.64 12.28 -3.43
CA PHE A 153 -26.80 11.87 -2.32
C PHE A 153 -25.77 10.85 -2.79
N ASP A 154 -24.49 11.21 -2.68
CA ASP A 154 -23.39 10.39 -3.12
C ASP A 154 -22.17 10.50 -2.19
N THR A 155 -21.30 9.51 -2.29
CA THR A 155 -19.98 9.48 -1.69
C THR A 155 -18.96 9.47 -2.81
N VAL A 156 -18.01 10.39 -2.75
CA VAL A 156 -17.12 10.73 -3.86
C VAL A 156 -15.70 10.84 -3.34
N PHE A 157 -14.76 10.28 -4.11
CA PHE A 157 -13.34 10.53 -3.91
C PHE A 157 -12.77 11.19 -5.17
N ARG A 158 -12.05 12.30 -5.02
CA ARG A 158 -11.05 12.67 -6.02
C ARG A 158 -9.77 11.92 -5.70
N VAL A 159 -9.30 11.13 -6.65
CA VAL A 159 -8.07 10.34 -6.51
C VAL A 159 -7.00 11.02 -7.35
N SER A 160 -6.09 11.72 -6.68
CA SER A 160 -4.88 12.28 -7.28
C SER A 160 -3.66 11.55 -6.71
N ALA A 161 -2.98 10.75 -7.53
CA ALA A 161 -1.92 9.85 -7.06
C ALA A 161 -0.76 9.74 -8.04
N SER A 162 0.44 9.52 -7.49
CA SER A 162 1.66 9.29 -8.26
C SER A 162 2.42 8.07 -7.73
N PRO A 163 3.20 7.38 -8.58
CA PRO A 163 4.10 6.33 -8.12
C PRO A 163 5.10 6.86 -7.10
N VAL A 164 5.37 6.06 -6.07
CA VAL A 164 6.37 6.36 -5.05
C VAL A 164 7.75 5.96 -5.58
N PRO A 165 8.70 6.90 -5.68
CA PRO A 165 10.08 6.56 -6.04
C PRO A 165 10.70 5.56 -5.05
N PRO A 166 11.47 4.55 -5.51
CA PRO A 166 12.01 3.51 -4.63
C PRO A 166 12.89 4.03 -3.49
N ASP A 167 13.56 5.18 -3.66
CA ASP A 167 14.37 5.87 -2.64
C ASP A 167 13.52 6.49 -1.53
N GLN A 168 12.24 6.75 -1.78
CA GLN A 168 11.28 7.21 -0.77
C GLN A 168 10.64 6.07 0.02
N ILE A 169 10.78 4.82 -0.43
CA ILE A 169 10.33 3.64 0.30
C ILE A 169 11.41 3.23 1.28
N ARG A 170 11.22 3.53 2.56
CA ARG A 170 12.22 3.29 3.61
C ARG A 170 11.95 1.93 4.26
N PRO A 171 12.75 0.88 4.01
CA PRO A 171 12.51 -0.43 4.61
C PRO A 171 12.90 -0.43 6.09
N TYR A 172 12.09 -1.13 6.88
CA TYR A 172 12.27 -1.35 8.32
C TYR A 172 12.27 -2.83 8.64
N ARG A 173 12.89 -3.17 9.77
CA ARG A 173 12.80 -4.50 10.37
C ARG A 173 12.45 -4.39 11.84
N LEU A 174 11.71 -5.38 12.32
CA LEU A 174 11.55 -5.59 13.75
C LEU A 174 12.87 -6.08 14.35
N VAL A 175 13.23 -5.52 15.50
CA VAL A 175 14.45 -5.89 16.26
C VAL A 175 14.09 -6.68 17.50
N ALA A 176 15.12 -7.29 18.12
CA ALA A 176 14.98 -8.03 19.37
C ALA A 176 14.29 -7.17 20.45
N GLY A 177 13.38 -7.79 21.20
CA GLY A 177 12.50 -7.10 22.14
C GLY A 177 11.09 -6.88 21.59
N SER A 178 10.89 -6.94 20.26
CA SER A 178 9.53 -6.93 19.69
C SER A 178 8.77 -8.17 20.12
N THR A 179 7.52 -7.99 20.55
CA THR A 179 6.70 -9.11 21.04
C THR A 179 5.25 -9.01 20.62
N PHE A 180 4.62 -10.17 20.53
CA PHE A 180 3.20 -10.36 20.28
C PHE A 180 2.60 -11.10 21.46
N GLN A 181 1.46 -10.62 21.96
CA GLN A 181 0.76 -11.27 23.05
C GLN A 181 -0.74 -11.18 22.82
N ARG A 182 -1.44 -12.29 22.98
CA ARG A 182 -2.90 -12.34 22.98
C ARG A 182 -3.36 -12.90 24.31
N GLY A 183 -4.40 -12.32 24.88
CA GLY A 183 -5.02 -12.86 26.08
C GLY A 183 -5.63 -11.77 26.93
N CYS A 184 -5.73 -12.06 28.21
CA CYS A 184 -6.38 -11.16 29.14
C CYS A 184 -5.41 -10.15 29.75
N PHE A 185 -5.83 -8.89 29.79
CA PHE A 185 -5.10 -7.76 30.32
C PHE A 185 -5.99 -6.96 31.29
N GLY A 186 -5.36 -6.29 32.27
CA GLY A 186 -6.06 -5.48 33.26
C GLY A 186 -6.87 -6.29 34.27
N ALA A 187 -8.07 -5.82 34.62
CA ALA A 187 -8.90 -6.37 35.71
C ALA A 187 -9.62 -7.69 35.37
N CYS A 188 -9.45 -8.22 34.15
CA CYS A 188 -10.12 -9.44 33.73
C CYS A 188 -9.33 -10.67 34.22
N ALA A 189 -9.96 -11.46 35.09
CA ALA A 189 -9.37 -12.55 35.87
C ALA A 189 -9.02 -13.83 35.06
N CYS A 190 -8.63 -13.69 33.80
CA CYS A 190 -8.12 -14.79 32.97
C CYS A 190 -6.62 -14.66 32.75
N ALA A 191 -5.97 -15.78 32.42
CA ALA A 191 -4.52 -15.80 32.22
C ALA A 191 -4.13 -14.97 30.99
N ALA A 192 -3.11 -14.11 31.16
CA ALA A 192 -2.42 -13.52 30.02
C ALA A 192 -1.79 -14.65 29.20
N GLY A 193 -1.96 -14.64 27.88
CA GLY A 193 -1.28 -15.61 27.02
C GLY A 193 0.23 -15.39 26.99
N PRO A 194 1.00 -16.35 26.46
CA PRO A 194 2.45 -16.24 26.41
C PRO A 194 2.88 -15.03 25.58
N LYS A 195 3.94 -14.35 26.03
CA LYS A 195 4.58 -13.27 25.29
C LYS A 195 5.50 -13.89 24.25
N LEU A 196 5.09 -13.86 22.98
CA LEU A 196 5.80 -14.48 21.87
C LEU A 196 6.77 -13.47 21.24
N PRO A 197 8.01 -13.85 20.89
CA PRO A 197 8.85 -13.00 20.05
C PRO A 197 8.22 -12.85 18.67
N ILE A 198 8.25 -11.63 18.11
CA ILE A 198 7.79 -11.33 16.76
C ILE A 198 8.92 -10.72 15.94
N ALA A 199 9.08 -11.17 14.70
CA ALA A 199 10.07 -10.63 13.78
C ALA A 199 9.47 -10.44 12.38
N GLY A 200 10.09 -9.58 11.58
CA GLY A 200 9.66 -9.33 10.21
C GLY A 200 10.04 -7.96 9.72
N THR A 201 9.39 -7.53 8.64
CA THR A 201 9.68 -6.27 7.96
C THR A 201 8.41 -5.48 7.67
N PHE A 202 8.60 -4.19 7.44
CA PHE A 202 7.63 -3.29 6.84
C PHE A 202 8.39 -2.17 6.13
N ALA A 203 7.71 -1.23 5.49
CA ALA A 203 8.34 -0.01 4.98
C ALA A 203 7.52 1.23 5.33
N LEU A 204 8.20 2.36 5.42
CA LEU A 204 7.58 3.67 5.54
C LEU A 204 7.64 4.41 4.22
N VAL A 205 6.52 4.99 3.81
CA VAL A 205 6.41 5.90 2.68
C VAL A 205 5.96 7.26 3.19
N PRO A 206 6.70 8.35 2.94
CA PRO A 206 6.30 9.67 3.44
C PRO A 206 4.97 10.09 2.82
N LEU A 207 4.06 10.62 3.64
CA LEU A 207 2.78 11.21 3.24
C LEU A 207 2.85 12.74 3.38
N VAL A 208 1.75 13.41 3.04
CA VAL A 208 1.59 14.84 3.31
C VAL A 208 1.73 15.08 4.80
N SER A 209 2.78 15.80 5.18
CA SER A 209 3.10 16.14 6.57
C SER A 209 2.62 17.56 6.89
N THR A 210 2.33 17.83 8.15
CA THR A 210 2.02 19.17 8.64
C THR A 210 3.26 19.76 9.31
N PRO A 211 3.31 21.08 9.61
CA PRO A 211 4.44 21.66 10.34
C PRO A 211 4.71 20.99 11.69
N LEU A 212 3.69 20.36 12.29
CA LEU A 212 3.74 19.74 13.60
C LEU A 212 3.95 18.23 13.54
N TRP A 213 3.57 17.57 12.43
CA TRP A 213 3.50 16.12 12.32
C TRP A 213 4.12 15.63 11.03
N ASN A 214 5.08 14.70 11.16
CA ASN A 214 5.58 13.92 10.05
C ASN A 214 4.70 12.68 9.89
N ASN A 215 4.18 12.48 8.70
CA ASN A 215 3.22 11.40 8.41
C ASN A 215 3.83 10.40 7.44
N TYR A 216 3.63 9.11 7.71
CA TYR A 216 4.11 8.01 6.88
C TYR A 216 3.04 6.94 6.73
N ALA A 217 2.84 6.44 5.52
CA ALA A 217 2.15 5.18 5.32
C ALA A 217 3.07 4.04 5.74
N VAL A 218 2.54 3.14 6.56
CA VAL A 218 3.14 1.85 6.89
C VAL A 218 2.64 0.86 5.85
N ILE A 219 3.54 0.33 5.04
CA ILE A 219 3.20 -0.62 3.96
C ILE A 219 3.94 -1.94 4.12
N ASN A 220 3.45 -2.98 3.44
CA ASN A 220 4.11 -4.28 3.36
C ASN A 220 4.44 -4.89 4.73
N VAL A 221 3.54 -4.76 5.71
CA VAL A 221 3.72 -5.43 7.00
C VAL A 221 3.75 -6.93 6.76
N ARG A 222 4.88 -7.55 7.09
CA ARG A 222 5.11 -8.99 6.97
C ARG A 222 5.86 -9.45 8.21
N TRP A 223 5.11 -9.72 9.26
CA TRP A 223 5.64 -10.19 10.54
C TRP A 223 5.22 -11.63 10.81
N ARG A 224 5.95 -12.27 11.72
CA ARG A 224 5.64 -13.60 12.24
C ARG A 224 5.96 -13.64 13.73
N ALA A 225 4.97 -13.99 14.53
CA ALA A 225 5.19 -14.34 15.93
C ALA A 225 5.53 -15.83 16.02
N PHE A 226 6.49 -16.17 16.88
CA PHE A 226 6.99 -17.54 17.01
C PHE A 226 6.53 -18.13 18.34
N ASP A 227 5.77 -19.21 18.27
CA ASP A 227 5.40 -20.00 19.43
C ASP A 227 6.40 -21.13 19.63
N SER A 228 7.21 -21.02 20.67
CA SER A 228 8.18 -22.04 21.07
C SER A 228 7.61 -23.04 22.08
N SER A 229 6.32 -22.94 22.45
CA SER A 229 5.68 -23.81 23.44
C SER A 229 5.31 -25.20 22.89
N THR A 230 5.34 -25.40 21.57
CA THR A 230 5.20 -26.74 20.97
C THR A 230 6.54 -27.49 21.00
N ALA A 231 6.87 -28.05 22.16
CA ALA A 231 7.97 -28.98 22.32
C ALA A 231 7.78 -30.22 21.41
N GLY A 232 8.44 -30.24 20.25
CA GLY A 232 8.68 -31.47 19.46
C GLY A 232 7.93 -31.62 18.14
N LEU A 233 7.03 -30.71 17.76
CA LEU A 233 6.36 -30.69 16.45
C LEU A 233 6.37 -29.23 15.96
N SER A 234 6.83 -29.03 14.72
CA SER A 234 7.03 -27.75 14.00
C SER A 234 6.62 -26.49 14.77
N SER A 235 7.57 -25.59 15.09
CA SER A 235 7.30 -24.28 15.67
C SER A 235 6.12 -23.62 14.96
N SER A 236 5.00 -23.43 15.66
CA SER A 236 3.85 -22.75 15.06
C SER A 236 4.20 -21.26 14.92
N SER A 237 3.94 -20.70 13.76
CA SER A 237 4.17 -19.27 13.51
C SER A 237 2.85 -18.61 13.18
N ILE A 238 2.58 -17.48 13.83
CA ILE A 238 1.38 -16.68 13.60
C ILE A 238 1.78 -15.56 12.63
N PRO A 239 1.38 -15.62 11.35
CA PRO A 239 1.69 -14.55 10.41
C PRO A 239 0.85 -13.31 10.75
N VAL A 240 1.46 -12.13 10.65
CA VAL A 240 0.77 -10.84 10.79
C VAL A 240 1.05 -10.04 9.52
N ARG A 241 -0.01 -9.59 8.85
CA ARG A 241 0.05 -8.83 7.61
C ARG A 241 -0.83 -7.60 7.69
N GLY A 242 -0.50 -6.59 6.91
CA GLY A 242 -1.32 -5.40 6.83
C GLY A 242 -0.54 -4.16 6.44
N PHE A 243 -1.08 -3.03 6.86
CA PHE A 243 -0.62 -1.70 6.52
C PHE A 243 -1.17 -0.71 7.56
N GLY A 244 -0.89 0.57 7.38
CA GLY A 244 -1.48 1.63 8.20
C GLY A 244 -0.75 2.95 8.04
N GLU A 245 -0.68 3.70 9.13
CA GLU A 245 -0.03 4.99 9.23
C GLU A 245 0.83 5.07 10.50
N TYR A 246 1.95 5.78 10.38
CA TYR A 246 2.79 6.16 11.49
C TYR A 246 2.99 7.68 11.44
N VAL A 247 2.68 8.33 12.54
CA VAL A 247 2.87 9.77 12.71
C VAL A 247 3.77 10.01 13.91
N TYR A 248 4.64 11.03 13.81
CA TYR A 248 5.38 11.53 14.95
C TYR A 248 5.63 13.03 14.82
N GLY A 249 5.68 13.71 15.96
CA GLY A 249 5.73 15.16 16.02
C GLY A 249 5.12 15.69 17.31
N GLY A 250 4.66 16.93 17.30
CA GLY A 250 4.05 17.59 18.45
C GLY A 250 4.64 18.98 18.73
N GLU A 251 3.83 19.84 19.34
CA GLU A 251 4.19 21.23 19.65
C GLU A 251 5.04 21.36 20.92
N PHE A 252 4.66 20.61 21.97
CA PHE A 252 5.22 20.77 23.32
C PHE A 252 6.07 19.57 23.75
N ALA A 253 5.66 18.37 23.35
CA ALA A 253 6.36 17.13 23.56
C ALA A 253 6.36 16.34 22.26
N LEU A 254 7.43 15.59 22.02
CA LEU A 254 7.45 14.65 20.91
C LEU A 254 6.56 13.45 21.28
N GLU A 255 5.54 13.27 20.47
CA GLU A 255 4.58 12.19 20.52
C GLU A 255 4.65 11.41 19.21
N GLN A 256 4.13 10.20 19.25
CA GLN A 256 3.99 9.34 18.11
C GLN A 256 2.68 8.55 18.22
N ARG A 257 2.14 8.14 17.07
CA ARG A 257 1.03 7.20 16.99
C ARG A 257 1.27 6.25 15.82
N MET A 258 1.03 4.97 16.06
CA MET A 258 1.03 3.95 15.05
C MET A 258 -0.37 3.38 14.96
N ASN A 259 -0.99 3.59 13.81
CA ASN A 259 -2.36 3.21 13.52
C ASN A 259 -2.35 2.19 12.38
N LEU A 260 -2.76 0.94 12.62
CA LEU A 260 -2.58 -0.18 11.70
C LEU A 260 -3.89 -0.94 11.46
N MET A 261 -4.05 -1.46 10.25
CA MET A 261 -5.03 -2.47 9.90
C MET A 261 -4.30 -3.80 9.67
N LEU A 262 -4.42 -4.73 10.61
CA LEU A 262 -3.65 -5.99 10.60
C LEU A 262 -4.56 -7.22 10.57
N SER A 263 -4.24 -8.16 9.68
CA SER A 263 -4.72 -9.54 9.73
C SER A 263 -3.75 -10.40 10.53
N VAL A 264 -4.26 -11.09 11.55
CA VAL A 264 -3.47 -12.00 12.39
C VAL A 264 -3.88 -13.43 12.08
N ASP A 265 -2.94 -14.22 11.58
CA ASP A 265 -3.16 -15.54 11.00
C ASP A 265 -4.16 -15.48 9.82
N LYS A 266 -5.32 -16.12 9.96
CA LYS A 266 -6.39 -16.15 8.96
C LYS A 266 -7.57 -15.26 9.35
N SER A 267 -7.41 -14.41 10.38
CA SER A 267 -8.47 -13.49 10.79
C SER A 267 -8.70 -12.42 9.72
N ALA A 268 -9.92 -11.86 9.73
CA ALA A 268 -10.17 -10.61 9.03
C ALA A 268 -9.19 -9.52 9.52
N PRO A 269 -8.87 -8.53 8.68
CA PRO A 269 -8.14 -7.35 9.13
C PRO A 269 -8.85 -6.70 10.33
N THR A 270 -8.09 -6.24 11.30
CA THR A 270 -8.60 -5.57 12.50
C THR A 270 -7.74 -4.34 12.78
N HIS A 271 -8.37 -3.31 13.33
CA HIS A 271 -7.71 -2.06 13.70
C HIS A 271 -6.85 -2.25 14.96
N PHE A 272 -5.61 -1.78 14.90
CA PHE A 272 -4.66 -1.71 16.00
C PHE A 272 -4.18 -0.27 16.13
N ASP A 273 -4.34 0.31 17.30
CA ASP A 273 -3.91 1.68 17.57
C ASP A 273 -3.02 1.72 18.81
N SER A 274 -2.00 2.57 18.77
CA SER A 274 -1.22 2.92 19.96
C SER A 274 -1.85 4.04 20.77
N GLY A 275 -2.75 4.81 20.16
CA GLY A 275 -3.06 6.17 20.61
C GLY A 275 -1.85 7.10 20.46
N LEU A 276 -2.02 8.36 20.85
CA LEU A 276 -0.89 9.27 21.02
C LEU A 276 -0.09 8.87 22.25
N ALA A 277 1.18 8.55 22.05
CA ALA A 277 2.10 8.15 23.11
C ALA A 277 3.39 8.98 23.04
N PRO A 278 4.07 9.25 24.17
CA PRO A 278 5.38 9.87 24.15
C PRO A 278 6.36 9.07 23.28
N GLY A 279 7.12 9.76 22.41
CA GLY A 279 8.08 9.10 21.53
C GLY A 279 8.48 9.91 20.30
N GLY A 280 9.01 9.26 19.27
CA GLY A 280 9.51 9.95 18.07
C GLY A 280 10.87 10.66 18.22
N GLY A 281 11.33 10.95 19.44
CA GLY A 281 12.63 11.59 19.69
C GLY A 281 13.86 10.74 19.31
N SER A 282 13.69 9.43 19.16
CA SER A 282 14.71 8.49 18.68
C SER A 282 14.57 8.13 17.20
N PHE A 283 13.68 8.80 16.46
CA PHE A 283 13.49 8.57 15.03
C PHE A 283 14.85 8.67 14.30
N PRO A 284 15.22 7.70 13.44
CA PRO A 284 14.36 6.75 12.76
C PRO A 284 14.09 5.44 13.50
N ARG A 285 14.52 5.25 14.75
CA ARG A 285 14.10 4.10 15.56
C ARG A 285 12.66 4.30 16.03
N ILE A 286 11.88 3.22 16.01
CA ILE A 286 10.46 3.23 16.40
C ILE A 286 10.29 2.25 17.55
N ASP A 287 9.74 2.75 18.65
CA ASP A 287 9.40 1.97 19.84
C ASP A 287 7.96 2.34 20.21
N VAL A 288 7.00 1.47 19.90
CA VAL A 288 5.57 1.77 20.08
C VAL A 288 4.79 0.49 20.42
N ARG A 289 3.77 0.61 21.26
CA ARG A 289 2.84 -0.47 21.56
C ARG A 289 1.53 -0.21 20.83
N VAL A 290 1.04 -1.18 20.08
CA VAL A 290 -0.29 -1.14 19.45
C VAL A 290 -1.19 -2.23 20.03
N SER A 291 -2.49 -1.98 20.03
CA SER A 291 -3.49 -2.91 20.56
C SER A 291 -4.86 -2.71 19.90
N ILE A 292 -5.77 -3.67 20.00
CA ILE A 292 -7.10 -3.56 19.41
C ILE A 292 -8.00 -2.69 20.31
N VAL A 293 -7.92 -2.87 21.64
CA VAL A 293 -8.81 -2.22 22.61
C VAL A 293 -8.07 -1.55 23.77
N GLY A 294 -6.79 -1.18 23.58
CA GLY A 294 -6.03 -0.45 24.60
C GLY A 294 -5.60 -1.30 25.80
N ALA A 295 -5.37 -2.59 25.61
CA ALA A 295 -5.17 -3.60 26.65
C ALA A 295 -6.39 -3.79 27.58
N GLY A 296 -7.60 -3.55 27.06
CA GLY A 296 -8.86 -3.74 27.78
C GLY A 296 -9.33 -5.20 27.76
N CYS A 297 -9.30 -5.87 28.91
CA CYS A 297 -9.90 -7.18 29.11
C CYS A 297 -9.33 -8.29 28.22
N PHE A 298 -9.87 -8.59 27.02
CA PHE A 298 -9.26 -9.52 26.06
C PHE A 298 -8.74 -8.74 24.86
N ASP A 299 -7.42 -8.77 24.64
CA ASP A 299 -6.79 -7.96 23.61
C ASP A 299 -5.69 -8.75 22.87
N THR A 300 -5.26 -8.21 21.75
CA THR A 300 -4.01 -8.55 21.09
C THR A 300 -3.10 -7.33 21.14
N ILE A 301 -1.96 -7.47 21.80
CA ILE A 301 -0.96 -6.41 21.96
C ILE A 301 0.29 -6.77 21.17
N ILE A 302 0.85 -5.77 20.49
CA ILE A 302 2.14 -5.87 19.81
C ILE A 302 3.05 -4.77 20.33
N ASP A 303 4.11 -5.15 21.03
CA ASP A 303 5.23 -4.25 21.33
C ASP A 303 6.14 -4.23 20.10
N ILE A 304 6.20 -3.10 19.40
CA ILE A 304 6.95 -2.90 18.16
C ILE A 304 8.24 -2.16 18.49
N HIS A 305 9.36 -2.83 18.28
CA HIS A 305 10.69 -2.21 18.29
C HIS A 305 11.28 -2.36 16.88
N ALA A 306 11.53 -1.27 16.18
CA ALA A 306 11.92 -1.30 14.78
C ALA A 306 13.02 -0.29 14.43
N GLU A 307 13.83 -0.65 13.45
CA GLU A 307 14.92 0.17 12.95
C GLU A 307 14.97 0.12 11.41
N PRO A 308 15.50 1.17 10.75
CA PRO A 308 15.74 1.14 9.32
C PRO A 308 16.62 -0.05 8.93
N ARG A 309 16.20 -0.77 7.91
CA ARG A 309 17.00 -1.83 7.33
C ARG A 309 18.15 -1.17 6.56
N ARG A 310 19.37 -1.29 7.06
CA ARG A 310 20.57 -0.89 6.30
C ARG A 310 20.56 -1.64 4.97
N MET A 311 20.46 -0.91 3.86
CA MET A 311 20.74 -1.50 2.55
C MET A 311 22.20 -1.93 2.55
N PRO A 312 22.54 -3.17 2.13
CA PRO A 312 23.93 -3.52 1.93
C PRO A 312 24.50 -2.57 0.87
N ILE A 313 25.49 -1.77 1.26
CA ILE A 313 26.25 -0.94 0.33
C ILE A 313 26.84 -1.92 -0.70
N ARG A 314 26.33 -1.92 -1.93
CA ARG A 314 27.08 -2.49 -3.05
C ARG A 314 28.33 -1.63 -3.18
N ARG A 315 29.44 -2.05 -2.56
CA ARG A 315 30.76 -1.62 -2.99
C ARG A 315 30.87 -2.06 -4.44
N SER A 316 30.62 -1.14 -5.36
CA SER A 316 31.15 -1.23 -6.71
C SER A 316 32.66 -1.31 -6.53
N THR A 317 33.22 -2.51 -6.65
CA THR A 317 34.63 -2.69 -6.98
C THR A 317 34.79 -2.16 -8.39
N ARG A 318 34.94 -0.83 -8.50
CA ARG A 318 35.45 -0.18 -9.69
C ARG A 318 36.95 -0.47 -9.72
N THR A 319 37.33 -1.19 -10.76
CA THR A 319 38.69 -1.51 -11.18
C THR A 319 39.58 -0.26 -11.21
N ASN A 320 40.69 -0.32 -10.47
CA ASN A 320 41.96 0.34 -10.81
C ASN A 320 42.95 -0.82 -11.00
N GLY A 321 43.73 -0.94 -12.06
CA GLY A 321 43.95 -0.09 -13.21
C GLY A 321 44.85 -0.86 -14.17
N ASP A 322 44.94 -0.36 -15.39
CA ASP A 322 45.88 -0.77 -16.41
C ASP A 322 47.33 -0.67 -15.91
N SER A 323 48.12 -1.68 -16.24
CA SER A 323 49.56 -1.60 -16.53
C SER A 323 49.89 -2.73 -17.50
#